data_AF-A0A818YVR6-F1
#
_entry.id   AF-A0A818YVR6-F1
#
_cell.length_a   1.000
_cell.length_b   1.000
_cell.length_c   1.000
_cell.angle_alpha   90.00
_cell.angle_beta   90.00
_cell.angle_gamma   90.00
#
_symmetry.space_group_name_H-M   'P 1'
#
loop_
_entity.id
_entity.type
_entity.pdbx_description
1 polymer ?
#
loop_
_entity_poly.entity_id
_entity_poly.type
_entity_poly.pdbx_seq_one_letter_code
_entity_poly.pdbx_strand_id
1 'polypeptide(L)'
;MSKVHYQLFILLFLTITLINSYNISSCISNTPCQCYLTQYSFKLFNCSHTLFDIPIFNSKIIDNITKVIAQNSFNQWPIQLCKYSNIQILDLSGSYFNSEFIDLSCLIYLIHLNLSNTRLNNIPNFNKNFSNHLQILDLSNNYIKILDGLYFQSLNNLISLFLQNNPIKTIEHLEIFFYLSNLETINFISLNRDITLKQLININQWINISQQWNNTKKNFFIRIKNIPLQLILPNPEQFSIISIDSIKIILKKFINSTFITLFNTPKCVCSHLRIYQRIFSFIDYQKKYSSSLFQSTTCLMSDGITHARLFDRRTYIDLRCPLFGKTFFPLIESSSSSSSSLNNVLIPFSIFYLFLMH
;
A
#
# COMPACT_ATOMS: atom_id res chain seq x y z
N MET A 1 24.38 -46.69 4.71
CA MET A 1 23.17 -46.14 5.38
C MET A 1 22.14 -47.24 5.47
N SER A 2 22.08 -47.93 6.60
CA SER A 2 21.44 -49.25 6.77
C SER A 2 19.91 -49.15 6.88
N LYS A 3 19.19 -50.22 6.52
CA LYS A 3 17.72 -50.39 6.68
C LYS A 3 17.19 -49.96 8.05
N VAL A 4 18.03 -50.06 9.09
CA VAL A 4 17.74 -49.63 10.47
C VAL A 4 17.50 -48.12 10.57
N HIS A 5 18.28 -47.29 9.86
CA HIS A 5 18.07 -45.83 9.85
C HIS A 5 16.77 -45.43 9.15
N TYR A 6 16.36 -46.16 8.10
CA TYR A 6 15.11 -45.90 7.40
C TYR A 6 13.88 -46.27 8.25
N GLN A 7 13.95 -47.38 8.99
CA GLN A 7 12.90 -47.78 9.94
C GLN A 7 12.80 -46.81 11.13
N LEU A 8 13.93 -46.32 11.66
CA LEU A 8 13.94 -45.28 12.69
C LEU A 8 13.36 -43.97 12.18
N PHE A 9 13.64 -43.57 10.93
CA PHE A 9 13.08 -42.36 10.33
C PHE A 9 11.57 -42.49 10.11
N ILE A 10 11.08 -43.66 9.67
CA ILE A 10 9.65 -43.95 9.53
C ILE A 10 8.97 -43.96 10.90
N LEU A 11 9.58 -44.56 11.93
CA LEU A 11 9.02 -44.52 13.28
C LEU A 11 9.00 -43.10 13.84
N LEU A 12 10.04 -42.29 13.61
CA LEU A 12 10.07 -40.88 14.03
C LEU A 12 9.02 -40.05 13.27
N PHE A 13 8.84 -40.32 11.99
CA PHE A 13 7.83 -39.64 11.17
C PHE A 13 6.41 -40.07 11.55
N LEU A 14 6.21 -41.36 11.85
CA LEU A 14 4.95 -41.89 12.38
C LEU A 14 4.68 -41.38 13.79
N THR A 15 5.68 -41.23 14.67
CA THR A 15 5.47 -40.65 15.99
C THR A 15 5.27 -39.15 15.92
N ILE A 16 5.93 -38.40 15.04
CA ILE A 16 5.65 -36.97 14.82
C ILE A 16 4.25 -36.76 14.23
N THR A 17 3.83 -37.62 13.29
CA THR A 17 2.46 -37.56 12.74
C THR A 17 1.41 -38.06 13.75
N LEU A 18 1.73 -39.04 14.62
CA LEU A 18 0.87 -39.51 15.70
C LEU A 18 0.79 -38.50 16.86
N ILE A 19 1.89 -37.83 17.22
CA ILE A 19 1.93 -36.76 18.24
C ILE A 19 1.14 -35.54 17.74
N ASN A 20 1.16 -35.25 16.43
CA ASN A 20 0.28 -34.25 15.81
C ASN A 20 -1.18 -34.73 15.63
N SER A 21 -1.47 -36.01 15.83
CA SER A 21 -2.83 -36.57 15.77
C SER A 21 -3.54 -36.61 17.13
N TYR A 22 -2.84 -36.35 18.23
CA TYR A 22 -3.44 -36.17 19.56
C TYR A 22 -3.85 -34.72 19.78
N ASN A 23 -4.91 -34.28 19.10
CA ASN A 23 -5.77 -33.18 19.56
C ASN A 23 -7.01 -33.13 18.68
N ILE A 24 -7.99 -33.95 19.03
CA ILE A 24 -9.35 -33.83 18.52
C ILE A 24 -10.25 -33.61 19.74
N SER A 25 -10.27 -32.37 20.24
CA SER A 25 -11.50 -31.88 20.86
C SER A 25 -12.30 -31.22 19.73
N SER A 26 -13.18 -32.01 19.11
CA SER A 26 -14.33 -31.45 18.41
C SER A 26 -15.07 -30.58 19.41
N CYS A 27 -15.17 -29.28 19.16
CA CYS A 27 -16.00 -28.36 19.93
C CYS A 27 -17.41 -28.92 20.06
N ILE A 28 -18.10 -28.43 21.09
CA ILE A 28 -19.41 -28.89 21.58
C ILE A 28 -20.36 -29.26 20.42
N SER A 29 -21.11 -30.34 20.61
CA SER A 29 -21.94 -31.04 19.62
C SER A 29 -23.04 -30.25 18.89
N ASN A 30 -23.16 -28.93 19.09
CA ASN A 30 -24.29 -28.13 18.60
C ASN A 30 -23.87 -26.86 17.83
N THR A 31 -22.77 -26.91 17.08
CA THR A 31 -22.41 -25.83 16.15
C THR A 31 -22.74 -26.22 14.71
N PRO A 32 -23.31 -25.33 13.88
CA PRO A 32 -23.48 -25.58 12.44
C PRO A 32 -22.15 -25.68 11.69
N CYS A 33 -21.03 -25.38 12.35
CA CYS A 33 -19.69 -25.42 11.79
C CYS A 33 -18.90 -26.62 12.28
N GLN A 34 -18.01 -27.11 11.42
CA GLN A 34 -16.87 -27.91 11.86
C GLN A 34 -15.88 -26.99 12.57
N CYS A 35 -15.21 -27.53 13.58
CA CYS A 35 -14.25 -26.75 14.32
C CYS A 35 -13.02 -27.57 14.70
N TYR A 36 -11.95 -26.85 15.03
CA TYR A 36 -10.70 -27.42 15.48
C TYR A 36 -10.13 -26.54 16.59
N LEU A 37 -9.87 -27.15 17.75
CA LEU A 37 -9.34 -26.47 18.92
C LEU A 37 -8.01 -27.10 19.35
N THR A 38 -6.99 -26.26 19.53
CA THR A 38 -5.71 -26.63 20.13
C THR A 38 -5.45 -25.77 21.36
N GLN A 39 -4.29 -25.96 22.01
CA GLN A 39 -3.87 -25.15 23.14
C GLN A 39 -3.77 -23.64 22.82
N TYR A 40 -3.52 -23.26 21.57
CA TYR A 40 -3.27 -21.86 21.18
C TYR A 40 -4.15 -21.38 20.03
N SER A 41 -4.85 -22.28 19.33
CA SER A 41 -5.61 -21.94 18.14
C SER A 41 -7.02 -22.49 18.16
N PHE A 42 -7.97 -21.65 17.75
CA PHE A 42 -9.34 -22.02 17.48
C PHE A 42 -9.66 -21.77 15.99
N LYS A 43 -10.26 -22.75 15.33
CA LYS A 43 -10.67 -22.64 13.93
C LYS A 43 -12.13 -23.08 13.73
N LEU A 44 -12.87 -22.32 12.94
CA LEU A 44 -14.17 -22.68 12.38
C LEU A 44 -14.09 -22.78 10.86
N PHE A 45 -14.78 -23.76 10.30
CA PHE A 45 -14.87 -23.99 8.86
C PHE A 45 -16.09 -24.86 8.53
N ASN A 46 -16.44 -24.94 7.24
CA ASN A 46 -17.56 -25.77 6.75
C ASN A 46 -18.86 -25.57 7.54
N CYS A 47 -19.27 -24.32 7.72
CA CYS A 47 -20.51 -23.96 8.38
C CYS A 47 -21.71 -24.20 7.47
N SER A 48 -22.73 -24.94 7.94
CA SER A 48 -24.02 -25.07 7.24
C SER A 48 -24.82 -23.76 7.28
N HIS A 49 -24.68 -23.01 8.38
CA HIS A 49 -25.25 -21.68 8.58
C HIS A 49 -24.25 -20.77 9.29
N THR A 50 -24.33 -19.47 9.03
CA THR A 50 -23.52 -18.46 9.71
C THR A 50 -23.93 -18.32 11.17
N LEU A 51 -22.93 -18.17 12.03
CA LEU A 51 -23.05 -17.94 13.45
C LEU A 51 -23.25 -16.47 13.78
N PHE A 52 -23.92 -16.23 14.91
CA PHE A 52 -24.05 -14.91 15.52
C PHE A 52 -22.88 -14.56 16.45
N ASP A 53 -22.22 -15.56 17.03
CA ASP A 53 -21.13 -15.38 17.98
C ASP A 53 -20.24 -16.62 18.03
N ILE A 54 -19.06 -16.51 18.66
CA ILE A 54 -18.15 -17.63 18.87
C ILE A 54 -18.85 -18.70 19.73
N PRO A 55 -18.75 -19.98 19.37
CA PRO A 55 -19.36 -21.04 20.16
C PRO A 55 -18.70 -21.16 21.53
N ILE A 56 -19.51 -21.50 22.53
CA ILE A 56 -19.04 -21.69 23.91
C ILE A 56 -18.13 -22.94 23.94
N PHE A 57 -16.94 -22.86 24.53
CA PHE A 57 -16.07 -24.02 24.76
C PHE A 57 -16.09 -24.46 26.22
N ASN A 58 -15.96 -25.76 26.45
CA ASN A 58 -15.93 -26.31 27.80
C ASN A 58 -14.49 -26.26 28.38
N SER A 59 -14.23 -25.22 29.18
CA SER A 59 -13.15 -25.07 30.19
C SER A 59 -11.65 -24.93 29.77
N LYS A 60 -10.91 -24.20 30.64
CA LYS A 60 -9.44 -24.01 30.84
C LYS A 60 -8.52 -23.63 29.67
N ILE A 61 -8.85 -23.97 28.43
CA ILE A 61 -7.97 -23.74 27.25
C ILE A 61 -8.14 -22.33 26.68
N ILE A 62 -9.24 -21.66 27.04
CA ILE A 62 -9.68 -20.36 26.52
C ILE A 62 -8.62 -19.25 26.71
N ASP A 63 -7.95 -19.23 27.87
CA ASP A 63 -7.03 -18.14 28.23
C ASP A 63 -5.76 -18.14 27.38
N ASN A 64 -5.37 -19.27 26.78
CA ASN A 64 -4.13 -19.40 26.00
C ASN A 64 -4.34 -19.21 24.50
N ILE A 65 -5.58 -18.98 24.04
CA ILE A 65 -5.85 -18.85 22.61
C ILE A 65 -5.26 -17.54 22.10
N THR A 66 -4.27 -17.66 21.21
CA THR A 66 -3.63 -16.54 20.53
C THR A 66 -4.05 -16.43 19.06
N LYS A 67 -4.69 -17.47 18.51
CA LYS A 67 -5.06 -17.52 17.09
C LYS A 67 -6.50 -17.98 16.89
N VAL A 68 -7.30 -17.17 16.22
CA VAL A 68 -8.67 -17.49 15.81
C VAL A 68 -8.81 -17.37 14.30
N ILE A 69 -9.25 -18.45 13.64
CA ILE A 69 -9.57 -18.46 12.21
C ILE A 69 -11.01 -18.93 12.03
N ALA A 70 -11.92 -18.05 11.61
CA ALA A 70 -13.34 -18.37 11.45
C ALA A 70 -13.87 -17.70 10.18
N GLN A 71 -13.40 -18.21 9.04
CA GLN A 71 -13.73 -17.68 7.72
C GLN A 71 -15.16 -18.06 7.32
N ASN A 72 -15.87 -17.16 6.64
CA ASN A 72 -17.27 -17.34 6.22
C ASN A 72 -18.19 -17.84 7.35
N SER A 73 -17.83 -17.56 8.61
CA SER A 73 -18.44 -18.22 9.76
C SER A 73 -19.50 -17.34 10.43
N PHE A 74 -19.47 -16.02 10.27
CA PHE A 74 -20.34 -15.12 11.03
C PHE A 74 -21.25 -14.25 10.16
N ASN A 75 -22.40 -13.85 10.70
CA ASN A 75 -23.33 -12.86 10.10
C ASN A 75 -23.46 -11.55 10.93
N GLN A 76 -22.64 -11.42 11.98
CA GLN A 76 -22.47 -10.21 12.77
C GLN A 76 -21.12 -10.28 13.51
N TRP A 77 -20.70 -9.17 14.12
CA TRP A 77 -19.50 -9.16 14.93
C TRP A 77 -19.66 -10.10 16.14
N PRO A 78 -18.77 -11.08 16.35
CA PRO A 78 -18.88 -12.00 17.48
C PRO A 78 -18.38 -11.33 18.77
N ILE A 79 -19.31 -10.76 19.54
CA ILE A 79 -19.05 -9.94 20.73
C ILE A 79 -18.29 -10.73 21.81
N GLN A 80 -18.47 -12.07 21.87
CA GLN A 80 -17.75 -12.91 22.82
C GLN A 80 -16.26 -13.11 22.48
N LEU A 81 -15.76 -12.55 21.36
CA LEU A 81 -14.32 -12.47 21.09
C LEU A 81 -13.52 -11.90 22.25
N CYS A 82 -14.12 -10.96 23.00
CA CYS A 82 -13.45 -10.34 24.14
C CYS A 82 -13.17 -11.29 25.31
N LYS A 83 -13.73 -12.50 25.33
CA LYS A 83 -13.32 -13.56 26.26
C LYS A 83 -11.90 -14.08 25.99
N TYR A 84 -11.37 -13.84 24.78
CA TYR A 84 -10.08 -14.32 24.31
C TYR A 84 -9.13 -13.12 24.14
N SER A 85 -8.82 -12.41 25.22
CA SER A 85 -8.04 -11.16 25.17
C SER A 85 -6.60 -11.33 24.66
N ASN A 86 -6.07 -12.57 24.71
CA ASN A 86 -4.71 -12.90 24.27
C ASN A 86 -4.59 -13.16 22.76
N ILE A 87 -5.65 -12.94 21.99
CA ILE A 87 -5.62 -13.09 20.53
C ILE A 87 -4.58 -12.14 19.92
N GLN A 88 -3.69 -12.74 19.14
CA GLN A 88 -2.68 -12.09 18.31
C GLN A 88 -3.02 -12.18 16.82
N ILE A 89 -3.70 -13.25 16.40
CA ILE A 89 -4.09 -13.48 15.00
C ILE A 89 -5.59 -13.72 14.95
N LEU A 90 -6.32 -12.84 14.27
CA LEU A 90 -7.76 -12.94 14.05
C LEU A 90 -8.06 -12.89 12.56
N ASP A 91 -8.63 -13.97 12.04
CA ASP A 91 -9.13 -14.04 10.67
C ASP A 91 -10.61 -14.37 10.67
N LEU A 92 -11.44 -13.38 10.31
CA LEU A 92 -12.89 -13.51 10.16
C LEU A 92 -13.35 -13.27 8.72
N SER A 93 -12.42 -13.38 7.76
CA SER A 93 -12.66 -13.03 6.36
C SER A 93 -13.86 -13.78 5.76
N GLY A 94 -14.57 -13.12 4.85
CA GLY A 94 -15.76 -13.69 4.20
C GLY A 94 -17.01 -13.79 5.08
N SER A 95 -16.94 -13.42 6.36
CA SER A 95 -18.13 -13.26 7.22
C SER A 95 -18.99 -12.07 6.74
N TYR A 96 -20.23 -11.96 7.17
CA TYR A 96 -21.12 -10.88 6.74
C TYR A 96 -21.51 -9.99 7.90
N PHE A 97 -20.90 -8.82 8.09
CA PHE A 97 -21.27 -7.95 9.22
C PHE A 97 -22.36 -6.96 8.83
N ASN A 98 -23.59 -7.20 9.29
CA ASN A 98 -24.79 -6.52 8.78
C ASN A 98 -24.90 -5.02 9.15
N SER A 99 -24.20 -4.49 10.16
CA SER A 99 -24.06 -3.03 10.33
C SER A 99 -23.08 -2.58 11.43
N GLU A 100 -22.15 -1.73 10.99
CA GLU A 100 -21.49 -0.56 11.62
C GLU A 100 -20.52 -0.68 12.79
N PHE A 101 -20.68 -1.57 13.77
CA PHE A 101 -19.77 -1.55 14.92
C PHE A 101 -18.93 -2.83 15.05
N ILE A 102 -17.65 -2.72 14.69
CA ILE A 102 -16.62 -3.68 15.06
C ILE A 102 -15.91 -3.13 16.29
N ASP A 103 -16.03 -3.86 17.41
CA ASP A 103 -15.31 -3.53 18.63
C ASP A 103 -14.06 -4.40 18.79
N LEU A 104 -12.89 -3.79 18.61
CA LEU A 104 -11.59 -4.42 18.78
C LEU A 104 -10.93 -4.03 20.12
N SER A 105 -11.62 -3.25 20.98
CA SER A 105 -11.02 -2.63 22.17
C SER A 105 -10.42 -3.62 23.17
N CYS A 106 -10.96 -4.83 23.23
CA CYS A 106 -10.52 -5.91 24.11
C CYS A 106 -9.34 -6.73 23.56
N LEU A 107 -9.03 -6.62 22.27
CA LEU A 107 -8.00 -7.42 21.58
C LEU A 107 -6.65 -6.69 21.58
N ILE A 108 -6.13 -6.43 22.78
CA ILE A 108 -4.97 -5.53 22.99
C ILE A 108 -3.64 -6.05 22.44
N TYR A 109 -3.53 -7.36 22.20
CA TYR A 109 -2.33 -8.03 21.68
C TYR A 109 -2.41 -8.36 20.19
N LEU A 110 -3.40 -7.83 19.47
CA LEU A 110 -3.64 -8.17 18.07
C LEU A 110 -2.48 -7.72 17.17
N ILE A 111 -1.86 -8.68 16.47
CA ILE A 111 -0.75 -8.48 15.54
C ILE A 111 -1.24 -8.58 14.10
N HIS A 112 -2.16 -9.49 13.81
CA HIS A 112 -2.73 -9.72 12.48
C HIS A 112 -4.25 -9.74 12.56
N LEU A 113 -4.88 -8.82 11.83
CA LEU A 113 -6.32 -8.75 11.65
C LEU A 113 -6.68 -8.90 10.16
N ASN A 114 -7.47 -9.92 9.84
CA ASN A 114 -8.07 -10.10 8.53
C ASN A 114 -9.60 -9.99 8.60
N LEU A 115 -10.11 -8.90 8.05
CA LEU A 115 -11.54 -8.61 7.86
C LEU A 115 -11.86 -8.42 6.39
N SER A 116 -11.09 -9.06 5.50
CA SER A 116 -11.35 -9.00 4.07
C SER A 116 -12.69 -9.65 3.72
N ASN A 117 -13.37 -9.09 2.71
CA ASN A 117 -14.66 -9.60 2.25
C ASN A 117 -15.72 -9.69 3.37
N THR A 118 -15.75 -8.72 4.30
CA THR A 118 -16.71 -8.71 5.42
C THR A 118 -17.90 -7.75 5.26
N ARG A 119 -17.97 -7.12 4.08
CA ARG A 119 -18.95 -6.11 3.68
C ARG A 119 -18.90 -4.81 4.51
N LEU A 120 -17.72 -4.44 5.01
CA LEU A 120 -17.56 -3.21 5.79
C LEU A 120 -17.76 -1.96 4.94
N ASN A 121 -18.61 -1.05 5.43
CA ASN A 121 -18.78 0.28 4.83
C ASN A 121 -17.80 1.31 5.42
N ASN A 122 -17.40 1.10 6.68
CA ASN A 122 -16.55 2.00 7.44
C ASN A 122 -15.33 1.23 7.98
N ILE A 123 -14.22 1.94 8.16
CA ILE A 123 -13.01 1.41 8.78
C ILE A 123 -13.25 1.26 10.30
N PRO A 124 -12.88 0.13 10.93
CA PRO A 124 -12.99 -0.02 12.38
C PRO A 124 -12.19 1.06 13.12
N ASN A 125 -12.65 1.45 14.30
CA ASN A 125 -11.89 2.39 15.13
C ASN A 125 -10.72 1.67 15.81
N PHE A 126 -9.50 2.17 15.59
CA PHE A 126 -8.28 1.63 16.18
C PHE A 126 -7.85 2.48 17.38
N ASN A 127 -8.40 2.17 18.55
CA ASN A 127 -8.05 2.86 19.80
C ASN A 127 -6.58 2.63 20.19
N LYS A 128 -5.98 3.62 20.86
CA LYS A 128 -4.55 3.62 21.28
C LYS A 128 -4.12 2.40 22.10
N ASN A 129 -5.07 1.74 22.78
CA ASN A 129 -4.77 0.63 23.69
C ASN A 129 -4.30 -0.64 22.96
N PHE A 130 -4.71 -0.86 21.71
CA PHE A 130 -4.37 -2.07 20.95
C PHE A 130 -3.65 -1.77 19.62
N SER A 131 -3.69 -0.52 19.16
CA SER A 131 -3.01 -0.05 17.94
C SER A 131 -1.49 -0.26 17.95
N ASN A 132 -0.90 -0.46 19.13
CA ASN A 132 0.54 -0.62 19.31
C ASN A 132 1.08 -1.98 18.90
N HIS A 133 0.27 -3.00 18.63
CA HIS A 133 0.79 -4.34 18.26
C HIS A 133 0.48 -4.73 16.82
N LEU A 134 -0.49 -4.07 16.18
CA LEU A 134 -0.99 -4.48 14.88
C LEU A 134 0.06 -4.24 13.80
N GLN A 135 0.45 -5.31 13.12
CA GLN A 135 1.43 -5.32 12.03
C GLN A 135 0.80 -5.57 10.67
N ILE A 136 -0.26 -6.39 10.62
CA ILE A 136 -0.92 -6.76 9.37
C ILE A 136 -2.42 -6.49 9.51
N LEU A 137 -2.94 -5.66 8.60
CA LEU A 137 -4.35 -5.33 8.52
C LEU A 137 -4.86 -5.55 7.10
N ASP A 138 -5.80 -6.48 6.94
CA ASP A 138 -6.50 -6.73 5.68
C ASP A 138 -7.97 -6.30 5.79
N LEU A 139 -8.30 -5.23 5.05
CA LEU A 139 -9.63 -4.68 4.85
C LEU A 139 -10.05 -4.75 3.38
N SER A 140 -9.41 -5.61 2.57
CA SER A 140 -9.69 -5.73 1.15
C SER A 140 -11.08 -6.32 0.85
N ASN A 141 -11.60 -6.09 -0.36
CA ASN A 141 -12.89 -6.60 -0.80
C ASN A 141 -14.08 -6.19 0.10
N ASN A 142 -14.04 -4.99 0.68
CA ASN A 142 -15.14 -4.42 1.46
C ASN A 142 -15.87 -3.33 0.65
N TYR A 143 -16.77 -2.59 1.28
CA TYR A 143 -17.55 -1.49 0.69
C TYR A 143 -17.11 -0.13 1.20
N ILE A 144 -15.84 0.02 1.60
CA ILE A 144 -15.29 1.27 2.13
C ILE A 144 -15.29 2.32 1.01
N LYS A 145 -15.99 3.45 1.23
CA LYS A 145 -16.12 4.55 0.27
C LYS A 145 -15.20 5.72 0.54
N ILE A 146 -14.85 5.94 1.81
CA ILE A 146 -14.00 7.04 2.27
C ILE A 146 -12.80 6.43 2.97
N LEU A 147 -11.60 6.75 2.51
CA LEU A 147 -10.36 6.40 3.20
C LEU A 147 -9.82 7.63 3.92
N ASP A 148 -9.99 7.69 5.24
CA ASP A 148 -9.36 8.72 6.05
C ASP A 148 -8.13 8.14 6.76
N GLY A 149 -6.97 8.75 6.53
CA GLY A 149 -5.71 8.38 7.19
C GLY A 149 -5.78 8.43 8.72
N LEU A 150 -6.66 9.26 9.30
CA LEU A 150 -6.78 9.42 10.76
C LEU A 150 -7.14 8.12 11.47
N TYR A 151 -7.88 7.21 10.83
CA TYR A 151 -8.17 5.89 11.40
C TYR A 151 -6.90 5.08 11.67
N PHE A 152 -5.84 5.29 10.91
CA PHE A 152 -4.60 4.51 11.01
C PHE A 152 -3.50 5.24 11.79
N GLN A 153 -3.73 6.48 12.25
CA GLN A 153 -2.70 7.33 12.87
C GLN A 153 -2.06 6.69 14.12
N SER A 154 -2.80 5.84 14.83
CA SER A 154 -2.33 5.16 16.03
C SER A 154 -1.55 3.85 15.75
N LEU A 155 -1.58 3.34 14.51
CA LEU A 155 -1.04 2.03 14.13
C LEU A 155 0.46 2.09 13.79
N ASN A 156 1.29 2.60 14.70
CA ASN A 156 2.72 2.86 14.46
C ASN A 156 3.55 1.60 14.12
N ASN A 157 3.05 0.42 14.46
CA ASN A 157 3.71 -0.86 14.18
C ASN A 157 3.16 -1.57 12.94
N LEU A 158 2.24 -0.93 12.20
CA LEU A 158 1.67 -1.49 10.98
C LEU A 158 2.76 -1.63 9.92
N ILE A 159 2.90 -2.84 9.37
CA ILE A 159 3.84 -3.21 8.33
C ILE A 159 3.14 -3.34 6.98
N SER A 160 1.94 -3.93 6.98
CA SER A 160 1.16 -4.20 5.77
C SER A 160 -0.29 -3.79 5.92
N LEU A 161 -0.79 -3.01 4.96
CA LEU A 161 -2.18 -2.58 4.85
C LEU A 161 -2.76 -2.97 3.49
N PHE A 162 -3.83 -3.75 3.50
CA PHE A 162 -4.55 -4.16 2.31
C PHE A 162 -5.95 -3.54 2.26
N LEU A 163 -6.20 -2.75 1.22
CA LEU A 163 -7.44 -2.01 0.97
C LEU A 163 -7.97 -2.23 -0.45
N GLN A 164 -7.34 -3.11 -1.25
CA GLN A 164 -7.76 -3.35 -2.62
C GLN A 164 -9.21 -3.83 -2.72
N ASN A 165 -9.82 -3.58 -3.87
CA ASN A 165 -11.20 -3.97 -4.19
C ASN A 165 -12.25 -3.35 -3.26
N ASN A 166 -11.98 -2.16 -2.72
CA ASN A 166 -12.99 -1.31 -2.09
C ASN A 166 -13.45 -0.22 -3.07
N PRO A 167 -14.73 0.22 -3.04
CA PRO A 167 -15.24 1.31 -3.85
C PRO A 167 -14.88 2.68 -3.24
N ILE A 168 -13.60 2.95 -3.02
CA ILE A 168 -13.10 4.19 -2.41
C ILE A 168 -13.20 5.33 -3.41
N LYS A 169 -13.92 6.39 -3.06
CA LYS A 169 -14.15 7.60 -3.88
C LYS A 169 -13.31 8.77 -3.38
N THR A 170 -13.19 8.92 -2.06
CA THR A 170 -12.49 10.03 -1.42
C THR A 170 -11.35 9.53 -0.53
N ILE A 171 -10.24 10.26 -0.52
CA ILE A 171 -9.14 10.05 0.42
C ILE A 171 -8.88 11.35 1.19
N GLU A 172 -8.70 11.22 2.49
CA GLU A 172 -8.43 12.29 3.44
C GLU A 172 -7.17 11.95 4.23
N HIS A 173 -6.38 12.97 4.59
CA HIS A 173 -5.16 12.82 5.39
C HIS A 173 -4.18 11.76 4.87
N LEU A 174 -3.95 11.73 3.55
CA LEU A 174 -3.08 10.76 2.88
C LEU A 174 -1.65 10.75 3.45
N GLU A 175 -1.16 11.90 3.91
CA GLU A 175 0.16 12.07 4.51
C GLU A 175 0.38 11.16 5.73
N ILE A 176 -0.68 10.77 6.44
CA ILE A 176 -0.57 9.93 7.65
C ILE A 176 0.06 8.59 7.32
N PHE A 177 -0.26 7.99 6.17
CA PHE A 177 0.34 6.74 5.74
C PHE A 177 1.86 6.85 5.55
N PHE A 178 2.38 8.05 5.27
CA PHE A 178 3.81 8.29 5.08
C PHE A 178 4.55 8.55 6.39
N TYR A 179 3.81 8.93 7.45
CA TYR A 179 4.31 9.06 8.81
C TYR A 179 4.35 7.73 9.59
N LEU A 180 3.68 6.68 9.11
CA LEU A 180 3.75 5.34 9.73
C LEU A 180 5.14 4.71 9.49
N SER A 181 6.00 4.78 10.50
CA SER A 181 7.44 4.48 10.40
C SER A 181 7.77 3.03 10.02
N ASN A 182 6.90 2.10 10.37
CA ASN A 182 7.08 0.67 10.10
C ASN A 182 6.36 0.18 8.84
N LEU A 183 5.55 1.04 8.20
CA LEU A 183 4.74 0.63 7.07
C LEU A 183 5.62 0.37 5.85
N GLU A 184 5.52 -0.84 5.32
CA GLU A 184 6.32 -1.30 4.19
C GLU A 184 5.45 -1.53 2.96
N THR A 185 4.20 -1.96 3.14
CA THR A 185 3.31 -2.27 2.03
C THR A 185 1.94 -1.65 2.24
N ILE A 186 1.48 -0.90 1.24
CA ILE A 186 0.09 -0.45 1.11
C ILE A 186 -0.45 -0.90 -0.24
N ASN A 187 -1.59 -1.58 -0.23
CA ASN A 187 -2.31 -1.93 -1.44
C ASN A 187 -3.67 -1.22 -1.48
N PHE A 188 -3.74 -0.17 -2.29
CA PHE A 188 -4.87 0.72 -2.49
C PHE A 188 -5.32 0.66 -3.96
N ILE A 189 -5.84 -0.49 -4.40
CA ILE A 189 -6.46 -0.63 -5.72
C ILE A 189 -7.97 -0.45 -5.56
N SER A 190 -8.49 0.74 -5.85
CA SER A 190 -9.92 1.04 -5.74
C SER A 190 -10.72 0.45 -6.90
N LEU A 191 -11.98 0.09 -6.65
CA LEU A 191 -12.95 -0.24 -7.70
C LEU A 191 -13.45 1.00 -8.46
N ASN A 192 -13.32 2.20 -7.87
CA ASN A 192 -13.65 3.43 -8.59
C ASN A 192 -12.47 3.89 -9.45
N ARG A 193 -12.79 4.38 -10.64
CA ARG A 193 -11.83 4.93 -11.60
C ARG A 193 -11.41 6.35 -11.27
N ASP A 194 -12.32 7.14 -10.69
CA ASP A 194 -12.08 8.53 -10.33
C ASP A 194 -12.05 8.67 -8.82
N ILE A 195 -10.86 8.98 -8.28
CA ILE A 195 -10.62 9.14 -6.86
C ILE A 195 -10.28 10.61 -6.59
N THR A 196 -10.94 11.20 -5.61
CA THR A 196 -10.70 12.58 -5.18
C THR A 196 -9.86 12.60 -3.92
N LEU A 197 -8.69 13.24 -3.97
CA LEU A 197 -7.94 13.62 -2.76
C LEU A 197 -8.53 14.91 -2.22
N LYS A 198 -8.96 14.92 -0.94
CA LYS A 198 -9.48 16.15 -0.31
C LYS A 198 -8.39 17.21 -0.12
N GLN A 199 -7.17 16.78 0.18
CA GLN A 199 -6.04 17.64 0.42
C GLN A 199 -4.77 17.05 -0.21
N LEU A 200 -3.97 17.92 -0.82
CA LEU A 200 -2.63 17.59 -1.31
C LEU A 200 -1.60 17.76 -0.18
N ILE A 201 -0.53 16.99 -0.26
CA ILE A 201 0.57 17.07 0.69
C ILE A 201 1.35 18.36 0.44
N ASN A 202 1.46 19.20 1.47
CA ASN A 202 2.14 20.49 1.38
C ASN A 202 3.67 20.37 1.55
N ILE A 203 4.38 21.47 1.28
CA ILE A 203 5.85 21.53 1.32
C ILE A 203 6.44 21.12 2.68
N ASN A 204 5.86 21.59 3.79
CA ASN A 204 6.35 21.30 5.14
C ASN A 204 6.13 19.84 5.50
N GLN A 205 4.99 19.28 5.10
CA GLN A 205 4.71 17.85 5.25
C GLN A 205 5.74 17.01 4.49
N TRP A 206 6.05 17.37 3.23
CA TRP A 206 7.07 16.68 2.44
C TRP A 206 8.47 16.72 3.06
N ILE A 207 8.87 17.86 3.60
CA ILE A 207 10.16 18.01 4.29
C ILE A 207 10.22 17.06 5.50
N ASN A 208 9.16 16.99 6.30
CA ASN A 208 9.11 16.09 7.45
C ASN A 208 9.11 14.61 7.02
N ILE A 209 8.36 14.27 5.98
CA ILE A 209 8.30 12.90 5.41
C ILE A 209 9.68 12.49 4.89
N SER A 210 10.37 13.35 4.14
CA SER A 210 11.68 13.03 3.56
C SER A 210 12.73 12.81 4.65
N GLN A 211 12.72 13.61 5.71
CA GLN A 211 13.60 13.45 6.87
C GLN A 211 13.36 12.11 7.58
N GLN A 212 12.10 11.76 7.84
CA GLN A 212 11.75 10.46 8.42
C GLN A 212 12.19 9.30 7.52
N TRP A 213 11.96 9.42 6.21
CA TRP A 213 12.34 8.40 5.25
C TRP A 213 13.85 8.22 5.08
N ASN A 214 14.63 9.27 5.30
CA ASN A 214 16.09 9.19 5.32
C ASN A 214 16.60 8.22 6.40
N ASN A 215 15.93 8.23 7.56
CA ASN A 215 16.30 7.40 8.70
C ASN A 215 15.82 5.95 8.55
N THR A 216 14.94 5.66 7.58
CA THR A 216 14.37 4.32 7.39
C THR A 216 14.99 3.60 6.20
N LYS A 217 15.71 2.50 6.47
CA LYS A 217 16.29 1.64 5.41
C LYS A 217 15.26 0.77 4.68
N LYS A 218 14.02 0.73 5.15
CA LYS A 218 12.95 -0.14 4.63
C LYS A 218 12.42 0.37 3.29
N ASN A 219 12.10 -0.55 2.38
CA ASN A 219 11.45 -0.20 1.13
C ASN A 219 9.96 0.01 1.42
N PHE A 220 9.42 1.13 0.94
CA PHE A 220 8.00 1.41 1.00
C PHE A 220 7.40 1.09 -0.36
N PHE A 221 6.39 0.23 -0.38
CA PHE A 221 5.80 -0.27 -1.59
C PHE A 221 4.32 0.10 -1.61
N ILE A 222 3.94 0.89 -2.61
CA ILE A 222 2.55 1.30 -2.77
C ILE A 222 2.00 0.77 -4.08
N ARG A 223 0.97 -0.06 -3.97
CA ARG A 223 0.11 -0.40 -5.11
C ARG A 223 -1.05 0.56 -5.11
N ILE A 224 -1.04 1.54 -6.00
CA ILE A 224 -2.21 2.36 -6.27
C ILE A 224 -2.61 2.18 -7.72
N LYS A 225 -3.86 1.78 -7.93
CA LYS A 225 -4.50 1.93 -9.23
C LYS A 225 -5.54 3.04 -9.11
N ASN A 226 -5.54 3.97 -10.06
CA ASN A 226 -6.53 5.03 -10.23
C ASN A 226 -6.30 6.36 -9.47
N ILE A 227 -5.16 6.57 -8.79
CA ILE A 227 -4.73 7.91 -8.37
C ILE A 227 -3.61 8.40 -9.30
N PRO A 228 -3.76 9.58 -9.93
CA PRO A 228 -2.69 10.23 -10.68
C PRO A 228 -1.46 10.50 -9.83
N LEU A 229 -0.27 10.15 -10.35
CA LEU A 229 1.02 10.37 -9.69
C LEU A 229 1.23 11.84 -9.26
N GLN A 230 0.76 12.80 -10.07
CA GLN A 230 0.88 14.24 -9.80
C GLN A 230 0.15 14.70 -8.53
N LEU A 231 -0.87 13.94 -8.09
CA LEU A 231 -1.60 14.25 -6.86
C LEU A 231 -0.88 13.69 -5.61
N ILE A 232 0.06 12.75 -5.81
CA ILE A 232 0.81 12.10 -4.73
C ILE A 232 2.22 12.66 -4.59
N LEU A 233 2.84 13.19 -5.65
CA LEU A 233 4.20 13.76 -5.56
C LEU A 233 4.17 15.27 -5.26
N PRO A 234 5.27 15.84 -4.74
CA PRO A 234 5.41 17.29 -4.62
C PRO A 234 5.16 17.97 -5.97
N ASN A 235 4.45 19.11 -5.95
CA ASN A 235 4.18 19.92 -7.14
C ASN A 235 5.52 20.46 -7.70
N PRO A 236 5.73 20.58 -9.03
CA PRO A 236 7.02 21.05 -9.55
C PRO A 236 7.49 22.41 -9.04
N GLU A 237 6.57 23.32 -8.74
CA GLU A 237 6.89 24.60 -8.11
C GLU A 237 7.53 24.44 -6.72
N GLN A 238 7.14 23.39 -5.96
CA GLN A 238 7.70 23.05 -4.66
C GLN A 238 9.14 22.51 -4.76
N PHE A 239 9.58 21.99 -5.92
CA PHE A 239 10.95 21.47 -6.07
C PHE A 239 12.03 22.55 -5.95
N SER A 240 11.70 23.82 -6.16
CA SER A 240 12.61 24.93 -5.91
C SER A 240 12.95 25.10 -4.42
N ILE A 241 12.09 24.60 -3.53
CA ILE A 241 12.19 24.76 -2.08
C ILE A 241 12.68 23.46 -1.41
N ILE A 242 12.26 22.29 -1.91
CA ILE A 242 12.71 20.99 -1.38
C ILE A 242 14.16 20.74 -1.82
N SER A 243 15.04 20.38 -0.88
CA SER A 243 16.41 20.00 -1.21
C SER A 243 16.47 18.81 -2.18
N ILE A 244 17.46 18.80 -3.07
CA ILE A 244 17.67 17.73 -4.06
C ILE A 244 17.77 16.36 -3.36
N ASP A 245 18.40 16.29 -2.20
CA ASP A 245 18.52 15.04 -1.43
C ASP A 245 17.17 14.54 -0.90
N SER A 246 16.31 15.44 -0.41
CA SER A 246 14.94 15.11 -0.01
C SER A 246 14.13 14.57 -1.18
N ILE A 247 14.25 15.20 -2.36
CA ILE A 247 13.60 14.75 -3.59
C ILE A 247 14.08 13.34 -3.97
N LYS A 248 15.40 13.09 -3.93
CA LYS A 248 15.96 11.75 -4.19
C LYS A 248 15.40 10.70 -3.24
N ILE A 249 15.28 11.01 -1.94
CA ILE A 249 14.71 10.11 -0.94
C ILE A 249 13.25 9.78 -1.27
N ILE A 250 12.43 10.80 -1.53
CA ILE A 250 11.01 10.65 -1.88
C ILE A 250 10.85 9.73 -3.07
N LEU A 251 11.54 10.04 -4.17
CA LEU A 251 11.37 9.28 -5.40
C LEU A 251 11.93 7.85 -5.27
N LYS A 252 13.01 7.66 -4.51
CA LYS A 252 13.57 6.33 -4.21
C LYS A 252 12.57 5.41 -3.53
N LYS A 253 11.76 5.96 -2.61
CA LYS A 253 10.71 5.20 -1.92
C LYS A 253 9.59 4.80 -2.87
N PHE A 254 9.27 5.60 -3.87
CA PHE A 254 8.23 5.26 -4.84
C PHE A 254 8.69 4.38 -6.01
N ILE A 255 9.99 4.09 -6.20
CA ILE A 255 10.56 3.32 -7.35
C ILE A 255 9.77 2.05 -7.68
N ASN A 256 9.39 1.28 -6.66
CA ASN A 256 8.71 -0.02 -6.85
C ASN A 256 7.18 0.10 -6.85
N SER A 257 6.65 1.29 -6.63
CA SER A 257 5.20 1.52 -6.56
C SER A 257 4.58 1.49 -7.96
N THR A 258 3.36 0.96 -8.07
CA THR A 258 2.59 1.01 -9.31
C THR A 258 1.66 2.21 -9.26
N PHE A 259 1.65 3.04 -10.31
CA PHE A 259 0.77 4.20 -10.42
C PHE A 259 -0.03 4.12 -11.71
N ILE A 260 -1.15 4.83 -11.78
CA ILE A 260 -1.74 5.16 -13.09
C ILE A 260 -1.47 6.64 -13.32
N THR A 261 -0.82 6.97 -14.43
CA THR A 261 -0.76 8.35 -14.91
C THR A 261 -1.97 8.60 -15.78
N LEU A 262 -3.09 9.01 -15.16
CA LEU A 262 -4.30 9.40 -15.88
C LEU A 262 -4.10 10.80 -16.47
N PHE A 263 -3.89 10.86 -17.79
CA PHE A 263 -3.86 12.12 -18.54
C PHE A 263 -5.24 12.68 -18.90
N ASN A 264 -6.33 11.99 -18.54
CA ASN A 264 -7.70 12.48 -18.68
C ASN A 264 -8.18 13.30 -17.48
N THR A 265 -7.26 13.88 -16.71
CA THR A 265 -7.63 15.01 -15.85
C THR A 265 -7.56 16.28 -16.72
N PRO A 266 -8.60 17.14 -16.74
CA PRO A 266 -8.56 18.43 -17.46
C PRO A 266 -7.47 19.40 -16.96
N LYS A 267 -6.60 18.94 -16.04
CA LYS A 267 -5.53 19.68 -15.37
C LYS A 267 -4.12 19.07 -15.59
N CYS A 268 -3.97 18.08 -16.47
CA CYS A 268 -2.64 17.54 -16.78
C CYS A 268 -1.82 18.54 -17.62
N VAL A 269 -0.97 19.32 -16.96
CA VAL A 269 -0.01 20.18 -17.65
C VAL A 269 1.22 19.35 -18.03
N CYS A 270 1.37 19.10 -19.32
CA CYS A 270 2.51 18.41 -19.92
C CYS A 270 3.90 18.85 -19.44
N SER A 271 4.07 20.14 -19.09
CA SER A 271 5.33 20.68 -18.56
C SER A 271 5.74 20.05 -17.23
N HIS A 272 4.80 19.77 -16.34
CA HIS A 272 5.07 19.18 -15.02
C HIS A 272 5.63 17.77 -15.15
N LEU A 273 5.15 17.01 -16.12
CA LEU A 273 5.61 15.64 -16.36
C LEU A 273 7.03 15.58 -16.90
N ARG A 274 7.43 16.54 -17.75
CA ARG A 274 8.83 16.68 -18.16
C ARG A 274 9.74 16.96 -16.96
N ILE A 275 9.28 17.76 -16.00
CA ILE A 275 10.03 18.04 -14.77
C ILE A 275 10.19 16.75 -13.96
N TYR A 276 9.11 15.99 -13.73
CA TYR A 276 9.20 14.70 -13.05
C TYR A 276 10.15 13.74 -13.79
N GLN A 277 10.04 13.58 -15.11
CA GLN A 277 10.95 12.73 -15.91
C GLN A 277 12.42 13.11 -15.72
N ARG A 278 12.76 14.41 -15.79
CA ARG A 278 14.12 14.89 -15.55
C ARG A 278 14.57 14.56 -14.13
N ILE A 279 13.72 14.77 -13.14
CA ILE A 279 14.08 14.50 -11.75
C ILE A 279 14.28 13.00 -11.50
N PHE A 280 13.41 12.14 -12.04
CA PHE A 280 13.55 10.68 -11.98
C PHE A 280 14.82 10.18 -12.68
N SER A 281 15.35 10.92 -13.67
CA SER A 281 16.60 10.56 -14.33
C SER A 281 17.83 10.63 -13.42
N PHE A 282 17.78 11.41 -12.34
CA PHE A 282 18.84 11.51 -11.33
C PHE A 282 18.83 10.36 -10.31
N ILE A 283 17.83 9.47 -10.35
CA ILE A 283 17.77 8.30 -9.49
C ILE A 283 18.58 7.18 -10.14
N ASP A 284 19.60 6.75 -9.39
CA ASP A 284 20.54 5.64 -9.63
C ASP A 284 20.26 4.74 -10.86
N TYR A 285 21.16 4.79 -11.83
CA TYR A 285 21.01 4.21 -13.17
C TYR A 285 20.76 2.69 -13.16
N GLN A 286 21.27 1.96 -12.15
CA GLN A 286 21.07 0.51 -12.02
C GLN A 286 19.66 0.13 -11.53
N LYS A 287 19.02 0.94 -10.68
CA LYS A 287 17.63 0.72 -10.19
C LYS A 287 16.57 1.21 -11.17
N LYS A 288 16.98 2.02 -12.15
CA LYS A 288 16.16 2.53 -13.26
C LYS A 288 15.52 1.39 -14.07
N TYR A 289 16.23 0.28 -14.28
CA TYR A 289 15.80 -0.82 -15.16
C TYR A 289 14.79 -1.79 -14.55
N SER A 290 14.69 -1.87 -13.21
CA SER A 290 13.82 -2.81 -12.47
C SER A 290 12.54 -2.18 -11.91
N SER A 291 12.36 -0.87 -12.10
CA SER A 291 11.25 -0.11 -11.50
C SER A 291 9.93 -0.29 -12.26
N SER A 292 8.85 -0.59 -11.52
CA SER A 292 7.48 -0.78 -12.04
C SER A 292 6.79 0.56 -12.39
N LEU A 293 7.32 1.66 -11.86
CA LEU A 293 6.94 3.03 -12.22
C LEU A 293 6.99 3.24 -13.74
N PHE A 294 7.95 2.65 -14.45
CA PHE A 294 8.14 2.88 -15.89
C PHE A 294 7.16 2.09 -16.76
N GLN A 295 6.58 1.00 -16.26
CA GLN A 295 5.66 0.14 -17.02
C GLN A 295 4.20 0.61 -16.94
N SER A 296 3.86 1.42 -15.94
CA SER A 296 2.47 1.66 -15.53
C SER A 296 1.87 2.99 -16.04
N THR A 297 2.63 3.73 -16.85
CA THR A 297 2.27 5.10 -17.21
C THR A 297 1.72 5.26 -18.62
N THR A 298 0.55 4.69 -18.90
CA THR A 298 -0.13 4.86 -20.18
C THR A 298 -0.97 6.14 -20.20
N CYS A 299 -0.67 7.08 -21.09
CA CYS A 299 -1.53 8.23 -21.36
C CYS A 299 -2.79 7.77 -22.11
N LEU A 300 -3.97 8.27 -21.71
CA LEU A 300 -5.24 8.17 -22.45
C LEU A 300 -5.73 9.61 -22.63
N MET A 301 -5.98 10.02 -23.87
CA MET A 301 -6.55 11.33 -24.22
C MET A 301 -8.09 11.26 -24.20
N SER A 302 -8.74 12.43 -24.26
CA SER A 302 -10.21 12.57 -24.21
C SER A 302 -10.91 11.94 -25.42
N ASP A 303 -10.17 11.74 -26.51
CA ASP A 303 -10.57 11.04 -27.74
C ASP A 303 -10.37 9.52 -27.68
N GLY A 304 -9.88 9.00 -26.54
CA GLY A 304 -9.59 7.57 -26.35
C GLY A 304 -8.23 7.13 -26.89
N ILE A 305 -7.41 8.03 -27.43
CA ILE A 305 -6.12 7.67 -28.03
C ILE A 305 -5.03 7.57 -26.95
N THR A 306 -4.37 6.41 -26.90
CA THR A 306 -3.22 6.18 -26.02
C THR A 306 -1.92 6.69 -26.65
N HIS A 307 -1.32 7.75 -26.11
CA HIS A 307 -0.19 8.40 -26.78
C HIS A 307 1.21 8.03 -26.29
N ALA A 308 1.39 7.55 -25.06
CA ALA A 308 2.73 7.22 -24.59
C ALA A 308 2.72 6.37 -23.34
N ARG A 309 3.75 5.53 -23.19
CA ARG A 309 4.32 5.26 -21.87
C ARG A 309 5.10 6.51 -21.49
N LEU A 310 4.76 7.22 -20.41
CA LEU A 310 5.54 8.39 -19.90
C LEU A 310 7.02 8.05 -19.63
N PHE A 311 7.37 6.78 -19.72
CA PHE A 311 8.64 6.21 -19.39
C PHE A 311 9.09 5.18 -20.45
N ASP A 312 8.70 5.38 -21.72
CA ASP A 312 9.17 4.50 -22.80
C ASP A 312 10.68 4.63 -23.02
N ARG A 313 11.33 3.48 -23.07
CA ARG A 313 12.78 3.28 -22.88
C ARG A 313 13.62 3.60 -24.13
N ARG A 314 12.99 3.96 -25.25
CA ARG A 314 13.64 4.08 -26.57
C ARG A 314 13.50 5.45 -27.24
N THR A 315 12.67 6.33 -26.68
CA THR A 315 12.40 7.64 -27.26
C THR A 315 12.74 8.72 -26.23
N TYR A 316 13.92 9.32 -26.37
CA TYR A 316 14.19 10.67 -25.83
C TYR A 316 13.39 11.76 -26.57
N ILE A 317 12.51 11.36 -27.49
CA ILE A 317 11.71 12.23 -28.33
C ILE A 317 10.34 12.40 -27.66
N ASP A 318 10.05 13.64 -27.30
CA ASP A 318 8.76 14.16 -26.88
C ASP A 318 7.63 13.60 -27.76
N LEU A 319 6.83 12.68 -27.22
CA LEU A 319 5.59 12.26 -27.86
C LEU A 319 4.50 13.29 -27.52
N ARG A 320 4.54 14.40 -28.28
CA ARG A 320 3.47 15.39 -28.52
C ARG A 320 2.70 15.85 -27.29
N CYS A 321 3.40 16.41 -26.32
CA CYS A 321 2.83 17.53 -25.59
C CYS A 321 2.77 18.75 -26.53
N PRO A 322 1.61 19.38 -26.79
CA PRO A 322 1.57 20.61 -27.57
C PRO A 322 2.53 21.61 -26.92
N LEU A 323 3.51 22.08 -27.69
CA LEU A 323 4.54 23.02 -27.26
C LEU A 323 3.88 24.36 -26.91
N PHE A 324 3.34 24.51 -25.70
CA PHE A 324 3.05 25.82 -25.14
C PHE A 324 4.33 26.34 -24.49
N GLY A 325 4.94 27.32 -25.16
CA GLY A 325 5.85 28.34 -24.63
C GLY A 325 6.97 27.87 -23.69
N LYS A 326 8.23 28.04 -24.11
CA LYS A 326 9.41 27.91 -23.25
C LYS A 326 9.28 28.78 -21.99
N THR A 327 8.85 28.22 -20.86
CA THR A 327 9.14 28.79 -19.54
C THR A 327 10.47 28.21 -19.09
N PHE A 328 11.52 29.03 -19.19
CA PHE A 328 12.84 28.73 -18.64
C PHE A 328 12.73 28.56 -17.12
N PHE A 329 13.16 27.41 -16.60
CA PHE A 329 13.51 27.25 -15.19
C PHE A 329 15.05 27.24 -15.08
N PRO A 330 15.64 27.83 -14.04
CA PRO A 330 17.09 27.82 -13.85
C PRO A 330 17.57 26.37 -13.71
N LEU A 331 18.62 26.04 -14.46
CA LEU A 331 19.27 24.75 -14.46
C LEU A 331 19.80 24.43 -13.05
N ILE A 332 19.35 23.31 -12.48
CA ILE A 332 20.11 22.60 -11.44
C ILE A 332 21.27 21.91 -12.16
N GLU A 333 22.30 22.67 -12.47
CA GLU A 333 23.60 22.13 -12.86
C GLU A 333 24.43 21.94 -11.59
N SER A 334 24.88 20.71 -11.39
CA SER A 334 25.88 20.38 -10.38
C SER A 334 27.18 21.11 -10.73
N SER A 335 27.59 22.03 -9.86
CA SER A 335 28.93 22.61 -9.88
C SER A 335 29.96 21.51 -9.58
N SER A 336 30.44 20.83 -10.62
CA SER A 336 31.73 20.13 -10.57
C SER A 336 32.75 21.00 -11.30
N SER A 337 33.57 21.66 -10.49
CA SER A 337 34.79 22.33 -10.92
C SER A 337 35.72 21.37 -11.66
N SER A 338 36.02 21.65 -12.92
CA SER A 338 37.33 21.35 -13.49
C SER A 338 37.62 22.32 -14.63
N SER A 339 38.61 23.16 -14.38
CA SER A 339 39.27 24.07 -15.29
C SER A 339 39.75 23.39 -16.58
N SER A 340 39.42 23.98 -17.72
CA SER A 340 40.39 24.23 -18.79
C SER A 340 39.87 25.29 -19.76
N SER A 341 40.72 26.29 -19.96
CA SER A 341 40.63 27.40 -20.89
C SER A 341 40.44 26.97 -22.34
N LEU A 342 39.66 27.73 -23.12
CA LEU A 342 40.20 28.52 -24.26
C LEU A 342 39.08 29.29 -25.00
N ASN A 343 39.31 30.59 -25.07
CA ASN A 343 39.00 31.55 -26.13
C ASN A 343 37.57 32.10 -26.35
N ASN A 344 37.46 33.36 -25.90
CA ASN A 344 36.63 34.43 -26.44
C ASN A 344 36.62 34.48 -27.97
N VAL A 345 35.43 34.47 -28.57
CA VAL A 345 35.12 35.29 -29.76
C VAL A 345 33.71 35.85 -29.58
N LEU A 346 33.64 37.17 -29.41
CA LEU A 346 32.44 38.00 -29.54
C LEU A 346 32.21 38.28 -31.04
N ILE A 347 31.04 37.96 -31.59
CA ILE A 347 30.42 38.69 -32.72
C ILE A 347 28.89 38.72 -32.54
N PRO A 348 28.20 39.86 -32.73
CA PRO A 348 26.77 40.03 -32.47
C PRO A 348 25.89 40.12 -33.75
N PHE A 349 24.56 40.18 -33.54
CA PHE A 349 23.50 40.70 -34.44
C PHE A 349 23.02 39.91 -35.71
N SER A 350 21.76 39.45 -35.64
CA SER A 350 20.60 39.85 -36.48
C SER A 350 20.32 39.31 -37.92
N ILE A 351 19.04 38.88 -38.08
CA ILE A 351 18.09 38.95 -39.23
C ILE A 351 18.26 38.00 -40.45
N PHE A 352 17.19 37.22 -40.75
CA PHE A 352 16.41 37.09 -42.03
C PHE A 352 15.67 35.74 -42.02
N TYR A 353 14.33 35.65 -41.88
CA TYR A 353 13.23 35.90 -42.83
C TYR A 353 13.25 35.02 -44.11
N LEU A 354 12.18 34.22 -44.27
CA LEU A 354 11.63 33.57 -45.48
C LEU A 354 12.49 32.57 -46.26
N PHE A 355 11.98 31.34 -46.41
CA PHE A 355 11.55 30.88 -47.74
C PHE A 355 10.47 29.78 -47.64
N LEU A 356 9.41 30.03 -48.41
CA LEU A 356 8.25 29.21 -48.73
C LEU A 356 8.60 28.15 -49.79
N MET A 357 7.82 27.06 -49.79
CA MET A 357 7.57 26.13 -50.91
C MET A 357 8.76 25.32 -51.48
N HIS A 358 8.75 24.01 -51.23
CA HIS A 358 8.39 23.04 -52.27
C HIS A 358 7.82 21.76 -51.68
#